data_AF-A0A7Y1TZ59-F1
#
_entry.id   AF-A0A7Y1TZ59-F1
#
_cell.length_a   1.000
_cell.length_b   1.000
_cell.length_c   1.000
_cell.angle_alpha   90.00
_cell.angle_beta   90.00
_cell.angle_gamma   90.00
#
_symmetry.space_group_name_H-M   'P 1'
#
loop_
_entity.id
_entity.type
_entity.pdbx_description
1 polymer ?
#
loop_
_entity_poly.entity_id
_entity_poly.type
_entity_poly.pdbx_seq_one_letter_code
_entity_poly.pdbx_strand_id
1 'polypeptide(L)'
;MAIDRYMEVSFAEEGVGSEDHLAMRVFRQYGGRGGLKITSTIPPARGMGFSGAARVIGLAAAAVQQGQTLDECRRWLFLESTELEGHPDNVAASVFGGVTVAVGERVVRVPLGIQAQVVLWVPDSRSGTKESRRKLPTAVPMEDAVFNLGRVSLLIAALANGDVELLQEATQDRLHQNARLEQQPATANAMQAAVDAGAWCSWLSGSGPTAAALCEPAQAEAVAAALPEGGEVSISHIDMRGAVCERS
;
A
#
# COMPACT_ATOMS: atom_id res chain seq x y z
N MET A 1 3.49 3.09 2.03
CA MET A 1 4.68 2.72 1.23
C MET A 1 4.22 2.27 -0.13
N ALA A 2 4.83 2.79 -1.20
CA ALA A 2 4.63 2.31 -2.56
C ALA A 2 5.61 1.16 -2.86
N ILE A 3 5.13 0.16 -3.57
CA ILE A 3 5.92 -0.96 -4.08
C ILE A 3 5.75 -1.04 -5.60
N ASP A 4 6.61 -1.77 -6.28
CA ASP A 4 6.58 -2.00 -7.73
C ASP A 4 5.41 -2.89 -8.23
N ARG A 5 4.25 -2.79 -7.57
CA ARG A 5 2.96 -3.27 -8.06
C ARG A 5 2.17 -2.06 -8.55
N TYR A 6 1.70 -2.11 -9.80
CA TYR A 6 1.17 -0.94 -10.49
C TYR A 6 -0.21 -1.22 -11.09
N MET A 7 -0.96 -0.13 -11.29
CA MET A 7 -2.15 -0.09 -12.11
C MET A 7 -1.88 0.84 -13.29
N GLU A 8 -2.09 0.34 -14.49
CA GLU A 8 -1.87 1.05 -15.74
C GLU A 8 -3.21 1.26 -16.45
N VAL A 9 -3.35 2.42 -17.08
CA VAL A 9 -4.48 2.73 -17.95
C VAL A 9 -3.99 3.30 -19.28
N SER A 10 -4.66 2.91 -20.36
CA SER A 10 -4.52 3.53 -21.68
C SER A 10 -5.90 3.92 -22.21
N PHE A 11 -5.96 5.05 -22.92
CA PHE A 11 -7.19 5.49 -23.57
C PHE A 11 -7.59 4.52 -24.68
N ALA A 12 -8.88 4.26 -24.78
CA ALA A 12 -9.46 3.38 -25.78
C ALA A 12 -10.79 3.93 -26.31
N GLU A 13 -11.34 3.28 -27.33
CA GLU A 13 -12.69 3.57 -27.82
C GLU A 13 -13.74 3.30 -26.72
N GLU A 14 -14.89 3.96 -26.85
CA GLU A 14 -15.99 3.80 -25.91
C GLU A 14 -16.50 2.35 -25.86
N GLY A 15 -16.79 1.84 -24.65
CA GLY A 15 -17.17 0.44 -24.43
C GLY A 15 -15.99 -0.51 -24.24
N VAL A 16 -14.74 -0.04 -24.36
CA VAL A 16 -13.54 -0.82 -24.01
C VAL A 16 -13.21 -0.64 -22.52
N GLY A 17 -13.14 -1.77 -21.81
CA GLY A 17 -12.90 -1.83 -20.37
C GLY A 17 -14.17 -2.14 -19.57
N SER A 18 -14.02 -2.35 -18.26
CA SER A 18 -15.17 -2.55 -17.38
C SER A 18 -15.67 -1.20 -16.87
N GLU A 19 -16.91 -0.84 -17.21
CA GLU A 19 -17.57 0.38 -16.72
C GLU A 19 -17.77 0.37 -15.20
N ASP A 20 -17.86 -0.82 -14.60
CA ASP A 20 -17.95 -0.99 -13.14
C ASP A 20 -16.61 -0.81 -12.43
N HIS A 21 -15.49 -0.81 -13.17
CA HIS A 21 -14.18 -0.64 -12.57
C HIS A 21 -14.06 0.75 -11.93
N LEU A 22 -13.55 0.79 -10.70
CA LEU A 22 -13.45 2.01 -9.91
C LEU A 22 -12.70 3.14 -10.63
N ALA A 23 -11.57 2.83 -11.27
CA ALA A 23 -10.81 3.82 -12.05
C ALA A 23 -11.62 4.39 -13.23
N MET A 24 -12.44 3.56 -13.91
CA MET A 24 -13.32 4.04 -14.99
C MET A 24 -14.40 4.98 -14.44
N ARG A 25 -15.03 4.61 -13.33
CA ARG A 25 -16.06 5.46 -12.69
C ARG A 25 -15.49 6.82 -12.28
N VAL A 26 -14.31 6.83 -11.69
CA VAL A 26 -13.61 8.07 -11.30
C VAL A 26 -13.23 8.89 -12.54
N PHE A 27 -12.67 8.25 -13.57
CA PHE A 27 -12.36 8.91 -14.85
C PHE A 27 -13.59 9.61 -15.43
N ARG A 28 -14.74 8.94 -15.53
CA ARG A 28 -15.99 9.52 -16.04
C ARG A 28 -16.54 10.63 -15.13
N GLN A 29 -16.50 10.43 -13.81
CA GLN A 29 -16.95 11.42 -12.83
C GLN A 29 -16.22 12.77 -12.99
N TYR A 30 -14.94 12.73 -13.37
CA TYR A 30 -14.12 13.93 -13.57
C TYR A 30 -14.03 14.37 -15.04
N GLY A 31 -15.01 13.99 -15.86
CA GLY A 31 -15.18 14.49 -17.24
C GLY A 31 -14.41 13.72 -18.31
N GLY A 32 -13.83 12.56 -17.96
CA GLY A 32 -13.21 11.65 -18.91
C GLY A 32 -14.19 11.11 -19.96
N ARG A 33 -13.72 10.97 -21.20
CA ARG A 33 -14.49 10.50 -22.37
C ARG A 33 -13.80 9.28 -22.99
N GLY A 34 -14.60 8.39 -23.59
CA GLY A 34 -14.12 7.15 -24.19
C GLY A 34 -13.84 6.04 -23.17
N GLY A 35 -13.22 4.96 -23.64
CA GLY A 35 -12.88 3.79 -22.82
C GLY A 35 -11.51 3.91 -22.15
N LEU A 36 -11.28 3.05 -21.16
CA LEU A 36 -9.99 2.84 -20.52
C LEU A 36 -9.70 1.35 -20.55
N LYS A 37 -8.57 0.98 -21.16
CA LYS A 37 -8.00 -0.35 -20.95
C LYS A 37 -7.19 -0.31 -19.67
N ILE A 38 -7.61 -1.10 -18.68
CA ILE A 38 -7.07 -1.09 -17.33
C ILE A 38 -6.36 -2.42 -17.06
N THR A 39 -5.10 -2.37 -16.65
CA THR A 39 -4.31 -3.54 -16.23
C THR A 39 -3.76 -3.29 -14.83
N SER A 40 -3.76 -4.29 -13.95
CA SER A 40 -3.28 -4.13 -12.58
C SER A 40 -2.53 -5.37 -12.12
N THR A 41 -1.32 -5.17 -11.59
CA THR A 41 -0.57 -6.20 -10.85
C THR A 41 -0.82 -6.12 -9.35
N ILE A 42 -1.61 -5.11 -8.90
CA ILE A 42 -2.08 -4.97 -7.51
C ILE A 42 -3.31 -5.87 -7.33
N PRO A 43 -3.28 -6.87 -6.45
CA PRO A 43 -4.43 -7.73 -6.19
C PRO A 43 -5.56 -6.98 -5.47
N PRO A 44 -6.81 -7.07 -5.95
CA PRO A 44 -7.95 -6.41 -5.31
C PRO A 44 -8.27 -7.08 -3.96
N ALA A 45 -8.66 -6.26 -2.98
CA ALA A 45 -9.07 -6.72 -1.64
C ALA A 45 -8.03 -7.57 -0.89
N ARG A 46 -6.73 -7.34 -1.13
CA ARG A 46 -5.63 -8.02 -0.43
C ARG A 46 -4.81 -7.13 0.53
N GLY A 47 -5.25 -5.90 0.80
CA GLY A 47 -4.53 -4.98 1.69
C GLY A 47 -3.34 -4.26 1.04
N MET A 48 -3.29 -4.22 -0.30
CA MET A 48 -2.19 -3.62 -1.08
C MET A 48 -2.56 -2.30 -1.78
N GLY A 49 -3.60 -1.59 -1.30
CA GLY A 49 -3.91 -0.24 -1.79
C GLY A 49 -4.56 -0.15 -3.18
N PHE A 50 -5.16 -1.24 -3.69
CA PHE A 50 -5.87 -1.27 -4.99
C PHE A 50 -6.88 -0.12 -5.16
N SER A 51 -7.65 0.16 -4.11
CA SER A 51 -8.72 1.18 -4.08
C SER A 51 -8.15 2.59 -4.28
N GLY A 52 -7.11 2.95 -3.52
CA GLY A 52 -6.41 4.22 -3.65
C GLY A 52 -5.73 4.36 -5.02
N ALA A 53 -5.04 3.32 -5.50
CA ALA A 53 -4.40 3.33 -6.81
C ALA A 53 -5.41 3.53 -7.97
N ALA A 54 -6.57 2.89 -7.89
CA ALA A 54 -7.64 3.03 -8.87
C ALA A 54 -8.22 4.45 -8.94
N ARG A 55 -8.39 5.12 -7.78
CA ARG A 55 -8.84 6.52 -7.74
C ARG A 55 -7.80 7.46 -8.34
N VAL A 56 -6.54 7.28 -7.94
CA VAL A 56 -5.42 8.10 -8.44
C VAL A 56 -5.30 7.98 -9.95
N ILE A 57 -5.30 6.76 -10.50
CA ILE A 57 -5.10 6.57 -11.95
C ILE A 57 -6.32 7.02 -12.78
N GLY A 58 -7.54 6.90 -12.24
CA GLY A 58 -8.75 7.42 -12.89
C GLY A 58 -8.76 8.95 -12.98
N LEU A 59 -8.40 9.63 -11.89
CA LEU A 59 -8.22 11.09 -11.87
C LEU A 59 -7.07 11.54 -12.79
N ALA A 60 -5.95 10.83 -12.74
CA ALA A 60 -4.79 11.10 -13.58
C ALA A 60 -5.15 11.00 -15.07
N ALA A 61 -5.88 9.96 -15.47
CA ALA A 61 -6.34 9.82 -16.85
C ALA A 61 -7.26 10.97 -17.29
N ALA A 62 -8.18 11.41 -16.42
CA ALA A 62 -9.06 12.52 -16.73
C ALA A 62 -8.27 13.83 -16.91
N ALA A 63 -7.34 14.12 -16.00
CA ALA A 63 -6.49 15.31 -16.08
C ALA A 63 -5.59 15.30 -17.32
N VAL A 64 -4.96 14.16 -17.63
CA VAL A 64 -4.12 14.01 -18.83
C VAL A 64 -4.93 14.16 -20.11
N GLN A 65 -6.14 13.60 -20.17
CA GLN A 65 -7.04 13.79 -21.32
C GLN A 65 -7.44 15.26 -21.52
N GLN A 66 -7.50 16.03 -20.44
CA GLN A 66 -7.79 17.47 -20.46
C GLN A 66 -6.55 18.34 -20.70
N GLY A 67 -5.40 17.71 -21.00
CA GLY A 67 -4.16 18.40 -21.36
C GLY A 67 -3.27 18.79 -20.18
N GLN A 68 -3.56 18.32 -18.96
CA GLN A 68 -2.69 18.55 -17.80
C GLN A 68 -1.56 17.51 -17.74
N THR A 69 -0.40 17.91 -17.26
CA THR A 69 0.67 16.98 -16.88
C THR A 69 0.47 16.47 -15.46
N LEU A 70 1.00 15.28 -15.14
CA LEU A 70 0.91 14.75 -13.78
C LEU A 70 1.62 15.60 -12.75
N ASP A 71 2.65 16.36 -13.13
CA ASP A 71 3.37 17.22 -12.19
C ASP A 71 2.55 18.46 -11.84
N GLU A 72 1.84 19.06 -12.79
CA GLU A 72 0.92 20.17 -12.55
C GLU A 72 -0.24 19.75 -11.65
N CYS A 73 -0.81 18.56 -11.87
CA CYS A 73 -1.97 18.10 -11.15
C CYS A 73 -1.65 17.24 -9.92
N ARG A 74 -0.37 16.95 -9.62
CA ARG A 74 0.04 15.99 -8.56
C ARG A 74 -0.60 16.27 -7.20
N ARG A 75 -0.61 17.54 -6.81
CA ARG A 75 -1.20 17.98 -5.54
C ARG A 75 -2.72 17.77 -5.53
N TRP A 76 -3.38 18.11 -6.62
CA TRP A 76 -4.82 17.93 -6.80
C TRP A 76 -5.19 16.43 -6.80
N LEU A 77 -4.43 15.58 -7.50
CA LEU A 77 -4.61 14.13 -7.48
C LEU A 77 -4.61 13.58 -6.06
N PHE A 78 -3.66 14.01 -5.22
CA PHE A 78 -3.60 13.58 -3.83
C PHE A 78 -4.82 14.02 -3.03
N LEU A 79 -5.22 15.29 -3.14
CA LEU A 79 -6.35 15.84 -2.37
C LEU A 79 -7.67 15.16 -2.75
N GLU A 80 -8.00 15.14 -4.03
CA GLU A 80 -9.25 14.56 -4.53
C GLU A 80 -9.30 13.05 -4.28
N SER A 81 -8.21 12.33 -4.55
CA SER A 81 -8.18 10.89 -4.29
C SER A 81 -8.33 10.58 -2.80
N THR A 82 -7.78 11.42 -1.92
CA THR A 82 -7.91 11.27 -0.47
C THR A 82 -9.36 11.48 -0.04
N GLU A 83 -10.04 12.50 -0.59
CA GLU A 83 -11.46 12.73 -0.31
C GLU A 83 -12.32 11.55 -0.77
N LEU A 84 -12.07 11.04 -1.99
CA LEU A 84 -12.80 9.90 -2.56
C LEU A 84 -12.53 8.57 -1.81
N GLU A 85 -11.31 8.36 -1.29
CA GLU A 85 -10.93 7.16 -0.53
C GLU A 85 -11.40 7.25 0.93
N GLY A 86 -11.39 8.46 1.50
CA GLY A 86 -11.65 8.74 2.91
C GLY A 86 -10.41 8.69 3.82
N HIS A 87 -9.24 8.34 3.27
CA HIS A 87 -7.97 8.33 3.98
C HIS A 87 -6.76 8.54 3.04
N PRO A 88 -5.65 9.13 3.53
CA PRO A 88 -4.57 9.59 2.65
C PRO A 88 -3.41 8.60 2.47
N ASP A 89 -3.32 7.52 3.26
CA ASP A 89 -2.11 6.68 3.35
C ASP A 89 -1.75 5.96 2.03
N ASN A 90 -2.66 5.19 1.44
CA ASN A 90 -2.44 4.51 0.16
C ASN A 90 -2.40 5.52 -0.99
N VAL A 91 -3.25 6.54 -0.95
CA VAL A 91 -3.29 7.61 -1.95
C VAL A 91 -1.95 8.34 -2.02
N ALA A 92 -1.39 8.75 -0.88
CA ALA A 92 -0.09 9.40 -0.81
C ALA A 92 1.00 8.54 -1.45
N ALA A 93 1.04 7.25 -1.11
CA ALA A 93 2.02 6.33 -1.69
C ALA A 93 1.83 6.20 -3.21
N SER A 94 0.60 6.02 -3.69
CA SER A 94 0.29 5.92 -5.12
C SER A 94 0.63 7.21 -5.90
N VAL A 95 0.47 8.39 -5.29
CA VAL A 95 0.77 9.67 -5.96
C VAL A 95 2.25 10.01 -5.93
N PHE A 96 2.94 9.84 -4.81
CA PHE A 96 4.30 10.39 -4.60
C PHE A 96 5.43 9.36 -4.59
N GLY A 97 5.09 8.07 -4.53
CA GLY A 97 6.06 6.99 -4.37
C GLY A 97 6.77 7.00 -3.01
N GLY A 98 7.57 5.97 -2.79
CA GLY A 98 8.38 5.76 -1.60
C GLY A 98 7.57 5.43 -0.35
N VAL A 99 8.17 5.70 0.81
CA VAL A 99 7.45 5.68 2.09
C VAL A 99 6.93 7.09 2.35
N THR A 100 5.63 7.21 2.61
CA THR A 100 4.96 8.49 2.82
C THR A 100 4.36 8.57 4.22
N VAL A 101 4.39 9.76 4.80
CA VAL A 101 3.60 10.13 5.99
C VAL A 101 2.58 11.15 5.53
N ALA A 102 1.31 10.91 5.81
CA ALA A 102 0.23 11.80 5.42
C ALA A 102 -0.72 12.06 6.59
N VAL A 103 -1.07 13.34 6.81
CA VAL A 103 -1.97 13.80 7.87
C VAL A 103 -2.88 14.87 7.30
N GLY A 104 -4.18 14.57 7.24
CA GLY A 104 -5.15 15.40 6.54
C GLY A 104 -4.69 15.67 5.11
N GLU A 105 -4.53 16.95 4.78
CA GLU A 105 -4.06 17.38 3.47
C GLU A 105 -2.53 17.43 3.34
N ARG A 106 -1.74 17.13 4.36
CA ARG A 106 -0.28 17.21 4.30
C ARG A 106 0.29 15.84 3.98
N VAL A 107 1.36 15.83 3.19
CA VAL A 107 2.09 14.61 2.81
C VAL A 107 3.57 14.94 2.72
N VAL A 108 4.40 14.03 3.24
CA VAL A 108 5.85 14.06 3.09
C VAL A 108 6.33 12.68 2.71
N ARG A 109 7.30 12.63 1.79
CA ARG A 109 8.02 11.40 1.48
C ARG A 109 9.21 11.29 2.44
N VAL A 110 9.26 10.18 3.17
CA VAL A 110 10.33 9.87 4.11
C VAL A 110 11.59 9.56 3.31
N PRO A 111 12.72 10.25 3.55
CA PRO A 111 14.00 9.84 2.99
C PRO A 111 14.35 8.45 3.54
N LEU A 112 14.92 7.58 2.70
CA LEU A 112 15.27 6.22 3.11
C LEU A 112 16.78 6.10 3.22
N GLY A 113 17.27 5.88 4.43
CA GLY A 113 18.67 5.52 4.73
C GLY A 113 18.96 4.03 4.51
N ILE A 114 17.98 3.27 4.01
CA ILE A 114 18.08 1.84 3.73
C ILE A 114 17.91 1.57 2.22
N GLN A 115 18.54 0.49 1.76
CA GLN A 115 18.16 -0.21 0.53
C GLN A 115 17.49 -1.52 0.93
N ALA A 116 16.20 -1.65 0.63
CA ALA A 116 15.40 -2.76 1.13
C ALA A 116 14.67 -3.48 0.00
N GLN A 117 14.46 -4.78 0.18
CA GLN A 117 13.44 -5.54 -0.53
C GLN A 117 12.19 -5.70 0.35
N VAL A 118 11.03 -5.70 -0.28
CA VAL A 118 9.74 -5.99 0.35
C VAL A 118 9.32 -7.39 -0.05
N VAL A 119 9.32 -8.32 0.90
CA VAL A 119 8.82 -9.68 0.67
C VAL A 119 7.35 -9.75 1.09
N LEU A 120 6.50 -10.25 0.20
CA LEU A 120 5.06 -10.32 0.38
C LEU A 120 4.61 -11.77 0.38
N TRP A 121 3.71 -12.10 1.31
CA TRP A 121 2.97 -13.35 1.32
C TRP A 121 1.47 -13.04 1.31
N VAL A 122 0.77 -13.53 0.28
CA VAL A 122 -0.67 -13.31 0.08
C VAL A 122 -1.39 -14.64 0.24
N PRO A 123 -2.19 -14.87 1.30
CA PRO A 123 -2.84 -16.16 1.50
C PRO A 123 -3.81 -16.49 0.35
N ASP A 124 -3.88 -17.76 -0.03
CA ASP A 124 -4.80 -18.24 -1.06
C ASP A 124 -6.26 -17.97 -0.65
N SER A 125 -6.54 -18.25 0.62
CA SER A 125 -7.84 -17.97 1.21
C SER A 125 -8.17 -16.48 1.08
N ARG A 126 -9.31 -16.19 0.46
CA ARG A 126 -9.91 -14.86 0.53
C ARG A 126 -10.42 -14.71 1.94
N SER A 127 -9.96 -13.71 2.70
CA SER A 127 -10.54 -13.38 3.99
C SER A 127 -12.06 -13.21 3.79
N GLY A 128 -12.81 -14.19 4.28
CA GLY A 128 -14.25 -14.29 4.08
C GLY A 128 -14.96 -13.10 4.72
N THR A 129 -15.91 -12.56 3.96
CA THR A 129 -16.98 -11.64 4.36
C THR A 129 -16.59 -10.28 4.94
N LYS A 130 -17.51 -9.32 4.81
CA LYS A 130 -17.48 -8.01 5.50
C LYS A 130 -17.35 -8.14 7.03
N GLU A 131 -17.56 -9.34 7.61
CA GLU A 131 -17.51 -9.62 9.06
C GLU A 131 -16.09 -9.76 9.62
N SER A 132 -15.10 -10.21 8.83
CA SER A 132 -13.70 -10.29 9.30
C SER A 132 -13.05 -8.91 9.46
N ARG A 133 -13.65 -7.87 8.88
CA ARG A 133 -13.44 -6.48 9.31
C ARG A 133 -14.27 -6.21 10.56
N ARG A 134 -14.00 -6.93 11.66
CA ARG A 134 -14.48 -6.48 12.97
C ARG A 134 -14.11 -5.01 13.08
N LYS A 135 -15.11 -4.16 13.37
CA LYS A 135 -14.86 -2.75 13.63
C LYS A 135 -13.82 -2.71 14.75
N LEU A 136 -12.66 -2.12 14.44
CA LEU A 136 -11.69 -1.77 15.46
C LEU A 136 -12.43 -0.99 16.56
N PRO A 137 -12.02 -1.14 17.82
CA PRO A 137 -12.66 -0.42 18.90
C PRO A 137 -12.62 1.08 18.62
N THR A 138 -13.70 1.79 18.95
CA THR A 138 -13.82 3.24 18.74
C THR A 138 -13.05 4.05 19.78
N ALA A 139 -12.48 3.39 20.79
CA ALA A 139 -11.64 3.96 21.82
C ALA A 139 -10.53 2.96 22.19
N VAL A 140 -9.36 3.46 22.55
CA VAL A 140 -8.20 2.66 22.96
C VAL A 140 -7.66 3.17 24.30
N PRO A 141 -7.03 2.31 25.11
CA PRO A 141 -6.31 2.75 26.30
C PRO A 141 -5.26 3.80 25.96
N MET A 142 -5.06 4.78 26.86
CA MET A 142 -4.03 5.80 26.69
C MET A 142 -2.64 5.17 26.55
N GLU A 143 -2.36 4.08 27.27
CA GLU A 143 -1.09 3.36 27.20
C GLU A 143 -0.81 2.81 25.79
N ASP A 144 -1.82 2.29 25.10
CA ASP A 144 -1.67 1.77 23.73
C ASP A 144 -1.49 2.91 22.73
N ALA A 145 -2.19 4.03 22.93
CA ALA A 145 -1.99 5.23 22.12
C ALA A 145 -0.55 5.77 22.27
N VAL A 146 -0.04 5.90 23.51
CA VAL A 146 1.33 6.33 23.79
C VAL A 146 2.34 5.35 23.20
N PHE A 147 2.12 4.04 23.37
CA PHE A 147 2.96 3.00 22.79
C PHE A 147 3.08 3.16 21.28
N ASN A 148 1.96 3.24 20.56
CA ASN A 148 1.96 3.37 19.11
C ASN A 148 2.54 4.69 18.60
N LEU A 149 2.35 5.80 19.32
CA LEU A 149 3.01 7.07 18.99
C LEU A 149 4.54 6.94 19.05
N GLY A 150 5.06 6.24 20.07
CA GLY A 150 6.48 5.91 20.16
C GLY A 150 6.95 5.03 19.00
N ARG A 151 6.16 4.00 18.64
CA ARG A 151 6.48 3.06 17.54
C ARG A 151 6.54 3.75 16.18
N VAL A 152 5.56 4.57 15.85
CA VAL A 152 5.57 5.35 14.59
C VAL A 152 6.73 6.34 14.57
N SER A 153 7.01 7.03 15.68
CA SER A 153 8.15 7.96 15.75
C SER A 153 9.47 7.24 15.53
N LEU A 154 9.65 6.07 16.16
CA LEU A 154 10.82 5.22 15.99
C LEU A 154 10.94 4.69 14.55
N LEU A 155 9.83 4.27 13.93
CA LEU A 155 9.81 3.75 12.56
C LEU A 155 10.32 4.78 11.55
N ILE A 156 9.80 6.01 11.63
CA ILE A 156 10.23 7.08 10.72
C ILE A 156 11.70 7.44 10.95
N ALA A 157 12.15 7.49 12.21
CA ALA A 157 13.56 7.75 12.52
C ALA A 157 14.49 6.63 12.02
N ALA A 158 14.10 5.36 12.23
CA ALA A 158 14.86 4.19 11.80
C ALA A 158 15.01 4.14 10.27
N LEU A 159 13.90 4.30 9.55
CA LEU A 159 13.90 4.33 8.08
C LEU A 159 14.74 5.49 7.53
N ALA A 160 14.65 6.68 8.13
CA ALA A 160 15.39 7.85 7.68
C ALA A 160 16.90 7.75 7.94
N ASN A 161 17.30 7.16 9.06
CA ASN A 161 18.71 7.05 9.44
C ASN A 161 19.38 5.75 8.98
N GLY A 162 18.63 4.80 8.42
CA GLY A 162 19.19 3.51 8.01
C GLY A 162 19.35 2.51 9.15
N ASP A 163 18.70 2.73 10.29
CA ASP A 163 18.88 1.93 11.50
C ASP A 163 17.92 0.72 11.49
N VAL A 164 18.37 -0.35 10.84
CA VAL A 164 17.56 -1.55 10.61
C VAL A 164 17.28 -2.34 11.89
N GLU A 165 18.13 -2.23 12.91
CA GLU A 165 17.98 -2.95 14.18
C GLU A 165 16.75 -2.49 14.95
N LEU A 166 16.33 -1.23 14.77
CA LEU A 166 15.15 -0.67 15.40
C LEU A 166 13.84 -1.06 14.70
N LEU A 167 13.88 -1.58 13.47
CA LEU A 167 12.67 -1.77 12.66
C LEU A 167 11.72 -2.81 13.23
N GLN A 168 12.23 -3.93 13.78
CA GLN A 168 11.39 -4.97 14.37
C GLN A 168 10.55 -4.42 15.53
N GLU A 169 11.19 -3.64 16.41
CA GLU A 169 10.51 -2.98 17.52
C GLU A 169 9.54 -1.91 16.98
N ALA A 170 9.99 -1.09 16.02
CA ALA A 170 9.22 0.02 15.49
C ALA A 170 7.93 -0.39 14.76
N THR A 171 7.87 -1.61 14.21
CA THR A 171 6.67 -2.14 13.54
C THR A 171 5.65 -2.79 14.47
N GLN A 172 5.90 -2.83 15.79
CA GLN A 172 4.90 -3.33 16.73
C GLN A 172 3.70 -2.38 16.81
N ASP A 173 2.49 -2.95 16.82
CA ASP A 173 1.24 -2.20 16.82
C ASP A 173 0.18 -2.84 17.72
N ARG A 174 -0.31 -2.06 18.70
CA ARG A 174 -1.36 -2.48 19.65
C ARG A 174 -2.74 -1.95 19.28
N LEU A 175 -2.85 -1.06 18.29
CA LEU A 175 -4.12 -0.46 17.89
C LEU A 175 -4.92 -1.34 16.93
N HIS A 176 -4.27 -1.98 15.95
CA HIS A 176 -5.02 -2.76 14.94
C HIS A 176 -4.43 -4.11 14.58
N GLN A 177 -3.10 -4.25 14.54
CA GLN A 177 -2.44 -5.45 14.02
C GLN A 177 -2.78 -6.69 14.84
N ASN A 178 -2.60 -6.63 16.17
CA ASN A 178 -2.91 -7.76 17.06
C ASN A 178 -4.36 -8.23 16.89
N ALA A 179 -5.32 -7.31 16.96
CA ALA A 179 -6.74 -7.63 16.84
C ALA A 179 -7.12 -8.22 15.47
N ARG A 180 -6.44 -7.80 14.39
CA ARG A 180 -6.68 -8.35 13.03
C ARG A 180 -6.04 -9.73 12.85
N LEU A 181 -4.86 -9.95 13.42
CA LEU A 181 -4.12 -11.20 13.31
C LEU A 181 -4.76 -12.35 14.10
N GLU A 182 -5.55 -12.07 15.15
CA GLU A 182 -6.36 -13.09 15.85
C GLU A 182 -7.23 -13.93 14.90
N GLN A 183 -7.69 -13.34 13.79
CA GLN A 183 -8.52 -14.02 12.79
C GLN A 183 -7.72 -14.47 11.56
N GLN A 184 -6.40 -14.26 11.55
CA GLN A 184 -5.52 -14.50 10.41
C GLN A 184 -4.25 -15.22 10.85
N PRO A 185 -4.35 -16.42 11.48
CA PRO A 185 -3.20 -17.14 12.02
C PRO A 185 -2.18 -17.51 10.94
N ALA A 186 -2.61 -17.79 9.71
CA ALA A 186 -1.69 -18.07 8.60
C ALA A 186 -0.82 -16.84 8.26
N THR A 187 -1.42 -15.64 8.25
CA THR A 187 -0.71 -14.38 8.07
C THR A 187 0.26 -14.12 9.23
N ALA A 188 -0.16 -14.37 10.47
CA ALA A 188 0.72 -14.23 11.63
C ALA A 188 1.93 -15.19 11.56
N ASN A 189 1.70 -16.44 11.14
CA ASN A 189 2.77 -17.41 10.94
C ASN A 189 3.74 -16.97 9.83
N ALA A 190 3.23 -16.43 8.72
CA ALA A 190 4.07 -15.91 7.63
C ALA A 190 4.92 -14.71 8.09
N MET A 191 4.35 -13.81 8.89
CA MET A 191 5.08 -12.69 9.48
C MET A 191 6.22 -13.15 10.40
N GLN A 192 5.97 -14.16 11.23
CA GLN A 192 7.00 -14.72 12.11
C GLN A 192 8.09 -15.44 11.33
N ALA A 193 7.71 -16.29 10.36
CA ALA A 193 8.64 -17.01 9.51
C ALA A 193 9.59 -16.07 8.74
N ALA A 194 9.09 -14.92 8.28
CA ALA A 194 9.92 -13.92 7.62
C ALA A 194 11.03 -13.37 8.55
N VAL A 195 10.68 -13.05 9.80
CA VAL A 195 11.62 -12.52 10.80
C VAL A 195 12.62 -13.59 11.23
N ASP A 196 12.15 -14.82 11.47
CA ASP A 196 13.01 -15.95 11.81
C ASP A 196 14.02 -16.26 10.69
N ALA A 197 13.69 -15.93 9.45
CA ALA A 197 14.55 -16.07 8.27
C ALA A 197 15.46 -14.86 8.00
N GLY A 198 15.46 -13.83 8.86
CA GLY A 198 16.37 -12.69 8.76
C GLY A 198 15.76 -11.39 8.23
N ALA A 199 14.43 -11.31 8.05
CA ALA A 199 13.80 -10.03 7.79
C ALA A 199 13.98 -9.07 8.98
N TRP A 200 14.27 -7.79 8.70
CA TRP A 200 14.42 -6.75 9.72
C TRP A 200 13.12 -6.50 10.48
N CYS A 201 11.99 -6.62 9.79
CA CYS A 201 10.66 -6.53 10.39
C CYS A 201 9.60 -7.16 9.47
N SER A 202 8.43 -7.43 10.04
CA SER A 202 7.23 -7.82 9.30
C SER A 202 5.97 -7.18 9.89
N TRP A 203 4.96 -6.98 9.05
CA TRP A 203 3.70 -6.35 9.42
C TRP A 203 2.54 -6.84 8.55
N LEU A 204 1.32 -6.57 9.02
CA LEU A 204 0.10 -6.78 8.24
C LEU A 204 -0.07 -5.65 7.21
N SER A 205 -0.05 -5.95 5.92
CA SER A 205 -0.24 -4.94 4.87
C SER A 205 -1.67 -4.39 4.88
N GLY A 206 -1.83 -3.13 5.28
CA GLY A 206 -3.12 -2.44 5.35
C GLY A 206 -4.10 -3.17 6.28
N SER A 207 -5.25 -3.57 5.73
CA SER A 207 -6.23 -4.40 6.45
C SER A 207 -5.95 -5.90 6.43
N GLY A 208 -4.87 -6.32 5.75
CA GLY A 208 -4.64 -7.72 5.42
C GLY A 208 -5.45 -8.20 4.21
N PRO A 209 -5.33 -9.49 3.86
CA PRO A 209 -4.62 -10.51 4.64
C PRO A 209 -3.15 -10.72 4.28
N THR A 210 -2.56 -9.85 3.46
CA THR A 210 -1.15 -9.93 3.08
C THR A 210 -0.21 -9.65 4.24
N ALA A 211 0.75 -10.54 4.47
CA ALA A 211 1.93 -10.27 5.28
C ALA A 211 3.00 -9.60 4.41
N ALA A 212 3.67 -8.61 4.96
CA ALA A 212 4.79 -7.94 4.33
C ALA A 212 6.00 -7.94 5.26
N ALA A 213 7.20 -7.99 4.70
CA ALA A 213 8.45 -7.94 5.45
C ALA A 213 9.48 -7.06 4.73
N LEU A 214 10.31 -6.34 5.48
CA LEU A 214 11.48 -5.63 4.97
C LEU A 214 12.72 -6.46 5.27
N CYS A 215 13.58 -6.61 4.28
CA CYS A 215 14.85 -7.30 4.44
C CYS A 215 15.94 -6.69 3.56
N GLU A 216 17.17 -7.05 3.88
CA GLU A 216 18.32 -6.77 3.01
C GLU A 216 18.14 -7.46 1.65
N PRO A 217 18.50 -6.81 0.53
CA PRO A 217 18.31 -7.41 -0.80
C PRO A 217 18.96 -8.78 -0.97
N ALA A 218 20.12 -9.02 -0.34
CA ALA A 218 20.81 -10.31 -0.39
C ALA A 218 20.07 -11.44 0.36
N GLN A 219 19.16 -11.09 1.27
CA GLN A 219 18.39 -12.05 2.07
C GLN A 219 16.99 -12.31 1.52
N ALA A 220 16.54 -11.54 0.53
CA ALA A 220 15.16 -11.57 0.04
C ALA A 220 14.69 -12.96 -0.42
N GLU A 221 15.53 -13.70 -1.15
CA GLU A 221 15.23 -15.06 -1.60
C GLU A 221 15.13 -16.05 -0.43
N ALA A 222 16.01 -15.93 0.57
CA ALA A 222 15.98 -16.78 1.75
C ALA A 222 14.72 -16.53 2.60
N VAL A 223 14.37 -15.25 2.80
CA VAL A 223 13.14 -14.85 3.48
C VAL A 223 11.92 -15.35 2.71
N ALA A 224 11.89 -15.18 1.38
CA ALA A 224 10.79 -15.64 0.54
C ALA A 224 10.60 -17.17 0.61
N ALA A 225 11.68 -17.94 0.57
CA ALA A 225 11.65 -19.40 0.64
C ALA A 225 11.21 -19.94 2.01
N ALA A 226 11.37 -19.16 3.07
CA ALA A 226 10.95 -19.55 4.43
C ALA A 226 9.45 -19.33 4.69
N LEU A 227 8.75 -18.61 3.81
CA LEU A 227 7.34 -18.34 3.97
C LEU A 227 6.50 -19.61 3.78
N PRO A 228 5.39 -19.75 4.53
CA PRO A 228 4.60 -20.98 4.51
C PRO A 228 3.90 -21.20 3.17
N GLU A 229 3.56 -22.46 2.90
CA GLU A 229 2.62 -22.81 1.83
C GLU A 229 1.22 -22.21 2.07
N GLY A 230 0.34 -22.27 1.06
CA GLY A 230 -1.03 -21.74 1.15
C GLY A 230 -1.13 -20.23 0.91
N GLY A 231 -0.15 -19.66 0.20
CA GLY A 231 -0.18 -18.29 -0.28
C GLY A 231 0.81 -18.04 -1.42
N GLU A 232 0.56 -16.96 -2.16
CA GLU A 232 1.44 -16.45 -3.21
C GLU A 232 2.57 -15.62 -2.57
N VAL A 233 3.81 -15.97 -2.89
CA VAL A 233 5.01 -15.23 -2.47
C VAL A 233 5.49 -14.34 -3.60
N SER A 234 5.91 -13.12 -3.27
CA SER A 234 6.61 -12.27 -4.22
C SER A 234 7.62 -11.35 -3.53
N ILE A 235 8.66 -10.98 -4.26
CA ILE A 235 9.67 -10.01 -3.85
C ILE A 235 9.44 -8.74 -4.68
N SER A 236 9.39 -7.60 -4.01
CA SER A 236 9.07 -6.30 -4.60
C SER A 236 10.03 -5.23 -4.11
N HIS A 237 10.29 -4.26 -4.96
CA HIS A 237 11.05 -3.06 -4.59
C HIS A 237 10.14 -1.95 -4.09
N ILE A 238 10.71 -1.03 -3.29
CA ILE A 238 10.04 0.24 -2.97
C ILE A 238 10.04 1.10 -4.24
N ASP A 239 8.86 1.38 -4.79
CA ASP A 239 8.74 2.26 -5.96
C ASP A 239 8.87 3.72 -5.52
N MET A 240 9.90 4.41 -6.00
CA MET A 240 10.16 5.81 -5.65
C MET A 240 9.45 6.82 -6.56
N ARG A 241 8.78 6.37 -7.63
CA ARG A 241 8.20 7.25 -8.65
C ARG A 241 6.76 7.65 -8.34
N GLY A 242 5.94 6.74 -7.83
CA GLY A 242 4.50 6.96 -7.69
C GLY A 242 3.84 7.09 -9.06
N ALA A 243 2.80 7.93 -9.15
CA ALA A 243 2.07 8.14 -10.39
C ALA A 243 2.96 8.79 -11.47
N VAL A 244 3.04 8.11 -12.62
CA VAL A 244 3.78 8.53 -13.82
C VAL A 244 2.90 8.43 -15.05
N CYS A 245 3.20 9.23 -16.06
CA CYS A 245 2.57 9.19 -17.37
C CYS A 245 3.68 9.01 -18.40
N GLU A 246 3.71 7.83 -19.03
CA GLU A 246 4.61 7.56 -20.13
C GLU A 246 3.93 8.07 -21.41
N ARG A 247 4.50 9.11 -22.03
CA ARG A 247 3.99 9.60 -23.31
C ARG A 247 4.38 8.57 -24.39
N SER A 248 3.38 7.89 -24.95
CA SER A 248 3.50 7.16 -26.22
C SER A 248 3.28 8.10 -27.40
#